data_AF-A0A954UYG4-F1
#
_entry.id   AF-A0A954UYG4-F1
#
_cell.length_a   1.000
_cell.length_b   1.000
_cell.length_c   1.000
_cell.angle_alpha   90.00
_cell.angle_beta   90.00
_cell.angle_gamma   90.00
#
_symmetry.space_group_name_H-M   'P 1'
#
loop_
_entity.id
_entity.type
_entity.pdbx_description
1 polymer ?
#
loop_
_entity_poly.entity_id
_entity_poly.type
_entity_poly.pdbx_seq_one_letter_code
_entity_poly.pdbx_strand_id
1 'polypeptide(L)'
;IRHGSIFAVVWMAYVPAWISHTAMGRELIRTIDRQRAALVFVARSLVTVTLLFACAHHFWLPSLPSTPLYSGVCYPTQAVQYLKQHDFRGNLLTPFYAGSYVSWEMYPRVKVSLDGRYEVAYQDQVMPEHKQFSLGEGRWWELLDKYPSDAALIDTQWEVCPRIQECFAANSIGALPTVANWRIVYEDDAYLLIARDHVALPCVDRTGQPLGDGAWTVFTPNHSHWQRIAVPQIAQR
;
A
#
# COMPACT_ATOMS: atom_id res chain seq x y z
N ILE A 1 10.36 13.46 11.71
CA ILE A 1 11.17 14.60 11.19
C ILE A 1 10.73 14.88 9.74
N ARG A 2 9.62 15.60 9.53
CA ARG A 2 9.03 15.82 8.18
C ARG A 2 9.73 16.91 7.34
N HIS A 3 10.59 17.72 7.96
CA HIS A 3 11.24 18.87 7.29
C HIS A 3 12.78 18.81 7.35
N GLY A 4 13.36 17.65 7.69
CA GLY A 4 14.81 17.51 7.86
C GLY A 4 15.60 17.84 6.59
N SER A 5 15.08 17.50 5.41
CA SER A 5 15.71 17.82 4.12
C SER A 5 15.75 19.32 3.84
N ILE A 6 14.65 20.04 4.08
CA ILE A 6 14.58 21.50 3.92
C ILE A 6 15.55 22.17 4.91
N PHE A 7 15.55 21.72 6.17
CA PHE A 7 16.49 22.23 7.17
C PHE A 7 17.95 22.00 6.76
N ALA A 8 18.29 20.81 6.24
CA ALA A 8 19.63 20.49 5.78
C ALA A 8 20.08 21.40 4.62
N VAL A 9 19.20 21.68 3.65
CA VAL A 9 19.50 22.60 2.53
C VAL A 9 19.77 24.01 3.04
N VAL A 10 18.91 24.52 3.93
CA VAL A 10 19.10 25.84 4.54
C VAL A 10 20.39 25.90 5.36
N TRP A 11 20.67 24.84 6.13
CA TRP A 11 21.87 24.74 6.94
C TRP A 11 23.14 24.76 6.06
N MET A 12 23.17 23.98 4.98
CA MET A 12 24.28 23.98 4.02
C MET A 12 24.49 25.34 3.33
N ALA A 13 23.43 26.11 3.12
CA ALA A 13 23.53 27.42 2.48
C ALA A 13 24.04 28.52 3.44
N TYR A 14 23.57 28.54 4.70
CA TYR A 14 23.82 29.65 5.63
C TYR A 14 24.99 29.41 6.58
N VAL A 15 25.16 28.18 7.05
CA VAL A 15 26.10 27.89 8.14
C VAL A 15 27.56 27.98 7.70
N PRO A 16 27.97 27.51 6.50
CA PRO A 16 29.36 27.68 6.04
C PRO A 16 29.77 29.15 5.94
N ALA A 17 28.89 30.01 5.41
CA ALA A 17 29.15 31.45 5.30
C ALA A 17 29.36 32.08 6.68
N TRP A 18 28.48 31.80 7.64
CA TRP A 18 28.59 32.32 9.01
C TRP A 18 29.86 31.83 9.73
N ILE A 19 30.16 30.53 9.66
CA ILE A 19 31.33 29.93 10.32
C ILE A 19 32.63 30.50 9.75
N SER A 20 32.70 30.79 8.44
CA SER A 20 33.91 31.30 7.78
C SER A 20 34.43 32.63 8.36
N HIS A 21 33.56 33.43 8.97
CA HIS A 21 33.94 34.69 9.62
C HIS A 21 34.59 34.51 11.01
N THR A 22 34.49 33.32 11.61
CA THR A 22 35.06 33.01 12.93
C THR A 22 36.52 32.58 12.82
N ALA A 23 37.28 32.68 13.92
CA ALA A 23 38.66 32.18 13.97
C ALA A 23 38.74 30.67 13.74
N MET A 24 37.78 29.92 14.30
CA MET A 24 37.65 28.47 14.11
C MET A 24 37.39 28.11 12.64
N GLY A 25 36.49 28.83 11.97
CA GLY A 25 36.18 28.59 10.55
C GLY A 25 37.38 28.82 9.63
N ARG A 26 38.18 29.86 9.89
CA ARG A 26 39.40 30.11 9.12
C ARG A 26 40.43 28.98 9.25
N GLU A 27 40.60 28.42 10.45
CA GLU A 27 41.53 27.30 10.66
C GLU A 27 41.01 25.99 10.05
N LEU A 28 39.70 25.78 10.10
CA LEU A 28 39.03 24.66 9.42
C LEU A 28 39.23 24.74 7.90
N ILE A 29 39.02 25.91 7.30
CA ILE A 29 39.21 26.12 5.85
C ILE A 29 40.67 25.85 5.45
N ARG A 30 41.65 26.38 6.20
CA ARG A 30 43.07 26.10 5.96
C ARG A 30 43.41 24.62 6.03
N THR A 31 42.83 23.90 6.98
CA THR A 31 43.04 22.46 7.12
C THR A 31 42.42 21.69 5.95
N ILE A 32 41.22 22.07 5.52
CA ILE A 32 40.55 21.51 4.34
C ILE A 32 41.36 21.77 3.07
N ASP A 33 41.86 22.99 2.87
CA ASP A 33 42.68 23.36 1.70
C ASP A 33 43.99 22.58 1.68
N ARG A 34 44.65 22.41 2.84
CA ARG A 34 45.87 21.60 2.97
C ARG A 34 45.64 20.14 2.61
N GLN A 35 44.47 19.59 2.92
CA GLN A 35 44.10 18.19 2.68
C GLN A 35 43.16 18.00 1.48
N ARG A 36 43.02 19.02 0.62
CA ARG A 36 41.97 19.08 -0.41
C ARG A 36 41.95 17.84 -1.31
N ALA A 37 43.11 17.38 -1.75
CA ALA A 37 43.20 16.20 -2.63
C ALA A 37 42.68 14.93 -1.96
N ALA A 38 43.03 14.70 -0.68
CA ALA A 38 42.56 13.56 0.09
C ALA A 38 41.06 13.64 0.36
N LEU A 39 40.54 14.81 0.75
CA LEU A 39 39.12 15.01 1.00
C LEU A 39 38.28 14.84 -0.28
N VAL A 40 38.73 15.37 -1.42
CA VAL A 40 38.07 15.17 -2.71
C VAL A 40 38.08 13.70 -3.12
N PHE A 41 39.18 12.98 -2.87
CA PHE A 41 39.23 11.54 -3.13
C PHE A 41 38.24 10.76 -2.26
N VAL A 42 38.19 11.03 -0.95
CA VAL A 42 37.23 10.40 -0.03
C VAL A 42 35.79 10.69 -0.43
N ALA A 43 35.48 11.95 -0.75
CA ALA A 43 34.13 12.35 -1.18
C ALA A 43 33.72 11.65 -2.48
N ARG A 44 34.61 11.60 -3.48
CA ARG A 44 34.36 10.87 -4.73
C ARG A 44 34.15 9.38 -4.49
N SER A 45 34.97 8.75 -3.65
CA SER A 45 34.81 7.34 -3.29
C SER A 45 33.46 7.08 -2.60
N LEU A 46 33.05 7.95 -1.67
CA LEU A 46 31.76 7.86 -1.00
C LEU A 46 30.59 8.00 -2.00
N VAL A 47 30.65 8.99 -2.90
CA VAL A 47 29.63 9.18 -3.95
C VAL A 47 29.56 7.96 -4.87
N THR A 48 30.70 7.42 -5.30
CA THR A 48 30.73 6.24 -6.16
C THR A 48 30.17 5.01 -5.44
N VAL A 49 30.55 4.76 -4.18
CA VAL A 49 30.04 3.63 -3.39
C VAL A 49 28.53 3.75 -3.17
N THR A 50 28.05 4.94 -2.81
CA THR A 50 26.60 5.18 -2.61
C THR A 50 25.81 5.05 -3.91
N LEU A 51 26.35 5.51 -5.04
CA LEU A 51 25.73 5.30 -6.36
C LEU A 51 25.72 3.82 -6.76
N LEU A 52 26.82 3.09 -6.58
CA LEU A 52 26.87 1.65 -6.86
C LEU A 52 25.88 0.87 -5.99
N PHE A 53 25.79 1.22 -4.70
CA PHE A 53 24.82 0.65 -3.77
C PHE A 53 23.39 0.95 -4.24
N ALA A 54 23.07 2.22 -4.55
CA ALA A 54 21.77 2.60 -5.05
C ALA A 54 21.42 1.82 -6.34
N CYS A 55 22.39 1.69 -7.25
CA CYS A 55 22.22 0.93 -8.48
C CYS A 55 21.97 -0.55 -8.27
N ALA A 56 22.73 -1.19 -7.39
CA ALA A 56 22.55 -2.59 -7.04
C ALA A 56 21.20 -2.85 -6.35
N HIS A 57 20.68 -1.86 -5.63
CA HIS A 57 19.37 -1.90 -4.98
C HIS A 57 18.24 -1.34 -5.82
N HIS A 58 18.47 -1.06 -7.11
CA HIS A 58 17.41 -0.73 -8.04
C HIS A 58 16.49 0.42 -7.57
N PHE A 59 17.04 1.45 -6.92
CA PHE A 59 16.24 2.50 -6.25
C PHE A 59 15.26 3.25 -7.17
N TRP A 60 15.50 3.21 -8.49
CA TRP A 60 14.64 3.81 -9.52
C TRP A 60 13.42 2.98 -9.88
N LEU A 61 13.34 1.74 -9.41
CA LEU A 61 12.15 0.90 -9.57
C LEU A 61 11.21 1.19 -8.39
N PRO A 62 9.99 1.69 -8.65
CA PRO A 62 9.08 2.04 -7.57
C PRO A 62 8.56 0.76 -6.92
N SER A 63 9.16 0.33 -5.82
CA SER A 63 8.65 -0.79 -5.03
C SER A 63 7.31 -0.40 -4.39
N LEU A 64 6.26 -1.12 -4.77
CA LEU A 64 5.05 -1.17 -3.94
C LEU A 64 5.35 -2.22 -2.88
N PRO A 65 5.58 -1.84 -1.61
CA PRO A 65 5.82 -2.81 -0.55
C PRO A 65 4.60 -3.72 -0.49
N SER A 66 4.80 -4.95 -0.94
CA SER A 66 3.84 -6.05 -0.88
C SER A 66 3.95 -6.80 0.44
N THR A 67 5.08 -6.63 1.15
CA THR A 67 5.27 -7.07 2.53
C THR A 67 5.46 -5.86 3.45
N PRO A 68 4.94 -5.91 4.69
CA PRO A 68 5.11 -4.84 5.67
C PRO A 68 6.53 -4.89 6.29
N LEU A 69 7.58 -4.72 5.48
CA LEU A 69 8.97 -4.75 5.97
C LEU A 69 9.43 -3.38 6.52
N TYR A 70 8.99 -2.27 5.92
CA TYR A 70 9.45 -0.93 6.29
C TYR A 70 8.41 0.20 6.16
N SER A 71 7.30 -0.03 5.45
CA SER A 71 6.17 0.90 5.35
C SER A 71 5.02 0.39 6.20
N GLY A 72 4.35 1.27 6.94
CA GLY A 72 3.08 0.96 7.61
C GLY A 72 1.89 0.81 6.65
N VAL A 73 2.15 0.68 5.34
CA VAL A 73 1.14 0.54 4.29
C VAL A 73 1.65 -0.48 3.28
N CYS A 74 0.92 -1.57 3.12
CA CYS A 74 1.15 -2.60 2.11
C CYS A 74 0.01 -2.55 1.08
N TYR A 75 0.28 -2.52 -0.22
CA TYR A 75 -0.81 -2.50 -1.23
C TYR A 75 -1.28 -3.91 -1.58
N PRO A 76 -2.59 -4.14 -1.80
CA PRO A 76 -3.16 -5.47 -2.03
C PRO A 76 -2.96 -5.95 -3.48
N THR A 77 -1.71 -5.94 -3.97
CA THR A 77 -1.39 -6.26 -5.37
C THR A 77 -1.85 -7.66 -5.75
N GLN A 78 -1.57 -8.66 -4.89
CA GLN A 78 -1.94 -10.05 -5.13
C GLN A 78 -3.44 -10.31 -4.93
N ALA A 79 -4.04 -9.79 -3.86
CA ALA A 79 -5.48 -9.91 -3.65
C ALA A 79 -6.27 -9.29 -4.82
N VAL A 80 -5.84 -8.14 -5.35
CA VAL A 80 -6.42 -7.54 -6.56
C VAL A 80 -6.16 -8.39 -7.80
N GLN A 81 -4.97 -8.97 -7.96
CA GLN A 81 -4.69 -9.86 -9.08
C GLN A 81 -5.58 -11.12 -9.04
N TYR A 82 -5.77 -11.70 -7.86
CA TYR A 82 -6.68 -12.82 -7.62
C TYR A 82 -8.12 -12.45 -8.01
N LEU A 83 -8.63 -11.30 -7.53
CA LEU A 83 -9.97 -10.82 -7.90
C LEU A 83 -10.12 -10.62 -9.42
N LYS A 84 -9.10 -10.10 -10.09
CA LYS A 84 -9.08 -9.93 -11.56
C LYS A 84 -9.07 -11.25 -12.31
N GLN A 85 -8.27 -12.22 -11.86
CA GLN A 85 -8.17 -13.54 -12.49
C GLN A 85 -9.51 -14.29 -12.47
N HIS A 86 -10.35 -14.01 -11.47
CA HIS A 86 -11.67 -14.60 -11.32
C HIS A 86 -12.83 -13.71 -11.79
N ASP A 87 -12.56 -12.64 -12.56
CA ASP A 87 -13.53 -11.63 -13.05
C ASP A 87 -14.52 -11.17 -11.98
N PHE A 88 -14.04 -10.91 -10.76
CA PHE A 88 -14.88 -10.40 -9.69
C PHE A 88 -15.51 -9.06 -10.06
N ARG A 89 -16.82 -8.93 -9.78
CA ARG A 89 -17.63 -7.72 -9.99
C ARG A 89 -18.52 -7.52 -8.78
N GLY A 90 -18.70 -6.27 -8.38
CA GLY A 90 -19.57 -5.92 -7.26
C GLY A 90 -18.95 -4.89 -6.32
N ASN A 91 -19.37 -4.93 -5.06
CA ASN A 91 -18.94 -4.02 -4.02
C ASN A 91 -17.91 -4.72 -3.13
N LEU A 92 -16.73 -4.12 -2.99
CA LEU A 92 -15.66 -4.59 -2.13
C LEU A 92 -15.51 -3.65 -0.93
N LEU A 93 -15.61 -4.19 0.27
CA LEU A 93 -15.19 -3.49 1.47
C LEU A 93 -13.67 -3.41 1.49
N THR A 94 -13.12 -2.20 1.57
CA THR A 94 -11.67 -1.97 1.47
C THR A 94 -11.11 -1.20 2.66
N PRO A 95 -9.82 -1.41 2.99
CA PRO A 95 -9.06 -0.47 3.81
C PRO A 95 -9.03 0.92 3.18
N PHE A 96 -9.11 1.94 4.02
CA PHE A 96 -9.07 3.34 3.59
C PHE A 96 -7.89 3.64 2.65
N TYR A 97 -6.70 3.20 3.04
CA TYR A 97 -5.47 3.47 2.30
C TYR A 97 -5.38 2.68 0.98
N ALA A 98 -6.07 1.54 0.88
CA ALA A 98 -6.02 0.64 -0.28
C ALA A 98 -7.17 0.89 -1.28
N GLY A 99 -8.25 1.55 -0.85
CA GLY A 99 -9.43 1.79 -1.68
C GLY A 99 -9.13 2.52 -3.00
N SER A 100 -8.21 3.48 -2.98
CA SER A 100 -7.81 4.20 -4.19
C SER A 100 -7.05 3.30 -5.17
N TYR A 101 -6.20 2.41 -4.67
CA TYR A 101 -5.48 1.43 -5.49
C TYR A 101 -6.45 0.42 -6.13
N VAL A 102 -7.39 -0.11 -5.34
CA VAL A 102 -8.41 -1.02 -5.85
C VAL A 102 -9.28 -0.33 -6.90
N SER A 103 -9.72 0.91 -6.65
CA SER A 103 -10.48 1.70 -7.61
C SER A 103 -9.71 1.91 -8.91
N TRP A 104 -8.42 2.27 -8.82
CA TRP A 104 -7.56 2.45 -9.99
C TRP A 104 -7.45 1.18 -10.84
N GLU A 105 -7.29 0.03 -10.19
CA GLU A 105 -7.08 -1.24 -10.90
C GLU A 105 -8.37 -1.91 -11.40
N MET A 106 -9.51 -1.69 -10.75
CA MET A 106 -10.72 -2.50 -10.97
C MET A 106 -11.98 -1.72 -11.34
N TYR A 107 -11.97 -0.38 -11.33
CA TYR A 107 -13.10 0.41 -11.84
C TYR A 107 -13.30 0.19 -13.36
N PRO A 108 -14.55 0.09 -13.87
CA PRO A 108 -15.84 0.23 -13.18
C PRO A 108 -16.43 -1.07 -12.61
N ARG A 109 -15.72 -2.20 -12.74
CA ARG A 109 -16.24 -3.53 -12.35
C ARG A 109 -16.40 -3.70 -10.84
N VAL A 110 -15.54 -3.04 -10.06
CA VAL A 110 -15.57 -3.09 -8.60
C VAL A 110 -15.75 -1.69 -8.03
N LYS A 111 -16.69 -1.54 -7.10
CA LYS A 111 -16.88 -0.34 -6.27
C LYS A 111 -16.28 -0.58 -4.90
N VAL A 112 -15.61 0.43 -4.35
CA VAL A 112 -14.97 0.35 -3.03
C VAL A 112 -15.84 1.01 -1.97
N SER A 113 -15.85 0.44 -0.77
CA SER A 113 -16.62 0.99 0.35
C SER A 113 -16.04 2.30 0.91
N LEU A 114 -14.73 2.50 0.77
CA LEU A 114 -14.03 3.68 1.26
C LEU A 114 -12.69 3.88 0.55
N ASP A 115 -12.35 5.12 0.19
CA ASP A 115 -11.02 5.51 -0.32
C ASP A 115 -10.60 6.92 0.12
N GLY A 116 -9.46 7.40 -0.40
CA GLY A 116 -8.87 8.71 -0.06
C GLY A 116 -9.76 9.93 -0.29
N ARG A 117 -10.89 9.80 -0.99
CA ARG A 117 -11.86 10.86 -1.24
C ARG A 117 -12.94 10.94 -0.15
N TYR A 118 -12.72 10.32 1.00
CA TYR A 118 -13.71 10.21 2.08
C TYR A 118 -14.36 11.54 2.49
N GLU A 119 -13.62 12.67 2.47
CA GLU A 119 -14.15 13.99 2.85
C GLU A 119 -15.20 14.56 1.88
N VAL A 120 -15.21 14.09 0.62
CA VAL A 120 -16.04 14.68 -0.45
C VAL A 120 -17.00 13.68 -1.10
N ALA A 121 -16.69 12.39 -1.02
CA ALA A 121 -17.41 11.34 -1.76
C ALA A 121 -18.24 10.41 -0.86
N TYR A 122 -18.07 10.46 0.47
CA TYR A 122 -18.68 9.53 1.42
C TYR A 122 -19.37 10.29 2.55
N GLN A 123 -20.34 9.64 3.21
CA GLN A 123 -21.01 10.22 4.36
C GLN A 123 -20.08 10.21 5.60
N ASP A 124 -20.23 11.20 6.48
CA ASP A 124 -19.39 11.38 7.66
C ASP A 124 -19.28 10.14 8.56
N GLN A 125 -20.31 9.30 8.60
CA GLN A 125 -20.36 8.09 9.44
C GLN A 125 -19.55 6.91 8.88
N VAL A 126 -19.25 6.89 7.58
CA VAL A 126 -18.57 5.74 6.94
C VAL A 126 -17.17 5.52 7.53
N MET A 127 -16.41 6.61 7.73
CA MET A 127 -15.04 6.51 8.27
C MET A 127 -15.01 5.99 9.72
N PRO A 128 -15.81 6.54 10.67
CA PRO A 128 -15.95 5.96 12.01
C PRO A 128 -16.33 4.48 12.04
N GLU A 129 -17.25 4.05 11.17
CA GLU A 129 -17.68 2.65 11.10
C GLU A 129 -16.56 1.73 10.58
N HIS A 130 -15.83 2.19 9.56
CA HIS A 130 -14.63 1.51 9.08
C HIS A 130 -13.54 1.41 10.16
N LYS A 131 -13.37 2.46 10.96
CA LYS A 131 -12.44 2.45 12.10
C LYS A 131 -12.87 1.41 13.15
N GLN A 132 -14.13 1.42 13.56
CA GLN A 132 -14.68 0.44 14.50
C GLN A 132 -14.50 -0.99 13.97
N PHE A 133 -14.76 -1.21 12.68
CA PHE A 133 -14.52 -2.49 12.02
C PHE A 133 -13.05 -2.88 12.09
N SER A 134 -12.10 -2.01 11.71
CA SER A 134 -10.66 -2.33 11.73
C SER A 134 -10.12 -2.65 13.13
N LEU A 135 -10.67 -2.02 14.17
CA LEU A 135 -10.30 -2.26 15.57
C LEU A 135 -11.02 -3.48 16.17
N GLY A 136 -11.96 -4.11 15.44
CA GLY A 136 -12.76 -5.20 15.98
C GLY A 136 -13.57 -4.81 17.23
N GLU A 137 -13.90 -3.52 17.37
CA GLU A 137 -14.56 -2.97 18.55
C GLU A 137 -16.09 -3.13 18.48
N GLY A 138 -16.71 -3.35 19.64
CA GLY A 138 -18.17 -3.45 19.75
C GLY A 138 -18.76 -4.48 18.79
N ARG A 139 -19.77 -4.06 18.03
CA ARG A 139 -20.45 -4.88 17.01
C ARG A 139 -19.78 -4.71 15.64
N TRP A 140 -18.48 -4.95 15.56
CA TRP A 140 -17.66 -4.73 14.36
C TRP A 140 -18.28 -5.35 13.10
N TRP A 141 -18.92 -6.51 13.21
CA TRP A 141 -19.57 -7.22 12.10
C TRP A 141 -20.74 -6.46 11.46
N GLU A 142 -21.34 -5.46 12.13
CA GLU A 142 -22.44 -4.67 11.57
C GLU A 142 -22.08 -4.00 10.26
N LEU A 143 -20.82 -3.62 10.06
CA LEU A 143 -20.37 -3.02 8.80
C LEU A 143 -20.56 -3.97 7.61
N LEU A 144 -20.39 -5.29 7.82
CA LEU A 144 -20.52 -6.32 6.79
C LEU A 144 -21.98 -6.53 6.36
N ASP A 145 -22.94 -6.27 7.26
CA ASP A 145 -24.38 -6.40 6.99
C ASP A 145 -25.02 -5.08 6.54
N LYS A 146 -24.53 -3.94 7.04
CA LYS A 146 -25.10 -2.61 6.78
C LYS A 146 -25.01 -2.20 5.31
N TYR A 147 -23.87 -2.49 4.67
CA TYR A 147 -23.63 -2.14 3.26
C TYR A 147 -23.74 -3.39 2.37
N PRO A 148 -24.16 -3.23 1.09
CA PRO A 148 -24.31 -4.35 0.16
C PRO A 148 -22.95 -4.82 -0.39
N SER A 149 -21.97 -5.07 0.49
CA SER A 149 -20.64 -5.54 0.14
C SER A 149 -20.68 -7.03 -0.21
N ASP A 150 -20.17 -7.38 -1.39
CA ASP A 150 -20.10 -8.76 -1.90
C ASP A 150 -18.85 -9.49 -1.37
N ALA A 151 -17.77 -8.73 -1.16
CA ALA A 151 -16.52 -9.20 -0.58
C ALA A 151 -15.95 -8.15 0.39
N ALA A 152 -15.05 -8.56 1.28
CA ALA A 152 -14.28 -7.67 2.14
C ALA A 152 -12.80 -8.03 2.12
N LEU A 153 -11.98 -7.02 1.85
CA LEU A 153 -10.53 -7.05 1.92
C LEU A 153 -10.11 -6.54 3.30
N ILE A 154 -9.40 -7.37 4.05
CA ILE A 154 -9.02 -7.15 5.44
C ILE A 154 -7.50 -7.16 5.52
N ASP A 155 -6.93 -6.15 6.16
CA ASP A 155 -5.50 -6.09 6.46
C ASP A 155 -5.19 -7.04 7.63
N THR A 156 -4.16 -7.88 7.49
CA THR A 156 -3.77 -8.86 8.51
C THR A 156 -3.26 -8.19 9.80
N GLN A 157 -2.88 -6.91 9.74
CA GLN A 157 -2.47 -6.12 10.90
C GLN A 157 -3.65 -5.53 11.69
N TRP A 158 -4.88 -5.61 11.17
CA TRP A 158 -6.07 -5.13 11.88
C TRP A 158 -6.49 -6.08 13.00
N GLU A 159 -6.95 -5.51 14.12
CA GLU A 159 -7.42 -6.27 15.30
C GLU A 159 -8.66 -7.13 14.99
N VAL A 160 -9.40 -6.81 13.92
CA VAL A 160 -10.54 -7.61 13.45
C VAL A 160 -10.13 -8.89 12.73
N CYS A 161 -8.94 -8.95 12.13
CA CYS A 161 -8.47 -10.12 11.38
C CYS A 161 -8.46 -11.40 12.23
N PRO A 162 -7.79 -11.45 13.41
CA PRO A 162 -7.81 -12.64 14.25
C PRO A 162 -9.23 -13.01 14.72
N ARG A 163 -10.09 -12.03 14.99
CA ARG A 163 -11.50 -12.29 15.38
C ARG A 163 -12.28 -12.98 14.25
N ILE A 164 -12.07 -12.55 13.01
CA ILE A 164 -12.67 -13.17 11.83
C ILE A 164 -12.18 -14.61 11.68
N GLN A 165 -10.86 -14.83 11.76
CA GLN A 165 -10.26 -16.17 11.70
C GLN A 165 -10.79 -17.08 12.83
N GLU A 166 -10.90 -16.58 14.06
CA GLU A 166 -11.48 -17.30 15.20
C GLU A 166 -12.94 -17.71 14.94
N CYS A 167 -13.77 -16.84 14.36
CA CYS A 167 -15.15 -17.17 14.00
C CYS A 167 -15.24 -18.33 12.98
N PHE A 168 -14.28 -18.40 12.05
CA PHE A 168 -14.20 -19.49 11.09
C PHE A 168 -13.60 -20.78 11.68
N ALA A 169 -12.73 -20.68 12.70
CA ALA A 169 -12.09 -21.82 13.35
C ALA A 169 -12.93 -22.46 14.47
N ALA A 170 -13.69 -21.68 15.24
CA ALA A 170 -14.36 -22.13 16.47
C ALA A 170 -15.70 -22.83 16.23
N ASN A 171 -16.36 -22.56 15.10
CA ASN A 171 -17.61 -23.22 14.76
C ASN A 171 -17.33 -24.40 13.83
N SER A 172 -17.81 -25.60 14.16
CA SER A 172 -17.84 -26.75 13.22
C SER A 172 -18.63 -26.46 11.93
N ILE A 173 -19.24 -25.27 11.83
CA ILE A 173 -19.99 -24.69 10.71
C ILE A 173 -19.48 -23.25 10.40
N GLY A 174 -18.20 -22.93 10.69
CA GLY A 174 -17.50 -21.65 10.46
C GLY A 174 -18.34 -20.48 9.91
N ALA A 175 -18.87 -19.63 10.78
CA ALA A 175 -19.76 -18.53 10.39
C ALA A 175 -19.51 -17.28 11.22
N LEU A 176 -19.48 -16.12 10.55
CA LEU A 176 -19.46 -14.81 11.18
C LEU A 176 -20.80 -14.53 11.88
N PRO A 177 -20.85 -13.64 12.89
CA PRO A 177 -22.09 -13.20 13.53
C PRO A 177 -22.89 -12.22 12.64
N THR A 178 -23.04 -12.55 11.36
CA THR A 178 -23.67 -11.73 10.31
C THR A 178 -24.96 -12.38 9.82
N VAL A 179 -25.84 -11.59 9.22
CA VAL A 179 -27.06 -12.11 8.56
C VAL A 179 -26.70 -12.86 7.28
N ALA A 180 -25.68 -12.39 6.57
CA ALA A 180 -25.16 -13.08 5.39
C ALA A 180 -24.16 -14.16 5.77
N ASN A 181 -24.09 -15.22 4.96
CA ASN A 181 -23.01 -16.18 5.02
C ASN A 181 -21.78 -15.64 4.31
N TRP A 182 -20.63 -15.78 4.97
CA TRP A 182 -19.33 -15.39 4.46
C TRP A 182 -18.40 -16.58 4.51
N ARG A 183 -17.40 -16.59 3.64
CA ARG A 183 -16.32 -17.57 3.63
C ARG A 183 -15.00 -16.90 3.28
N ILE A 184 -13.90 -17.41 3.84
CA ILE A 184 -12.55 -17.03 3.42
C ILE A 184 -12.34 -17.60 2.01
N VAL A 185 -11.89 -16.74 1.10
CA VAL A 185 -11.60 -17.11 -0.30
C VAL A 185 -10.16 -16.81 -0.70
N TYR A 186 -9.47 -15.96 0.04
CA TYR A 186 -8.07 -15.64 -0.24
C TYR A 186 -7.33 -15.24 1.03
N GLU A 187 -6.07 -15.65 1.16
CA GLU A 187 -5.19 -15.22 2.25
C GLU A 187 -3.74 -15.10 1.74
N ASP A 188 -3.06 -14.03 2.14
CA ASP A 188 -1.61 -13.86 2.03
C ASP A 188 -1.04 -13.18 3.28
N ASP A 189 0.26 -12.88 3.30
CA ASP A 189 0.94 -12.31 4.48
C ASP A 189 0.41 -10.93 4.90
N ALA A 190 -0.27 -10.20 4.01
CA ALA A 190 -0.75 -8.84 4.24
C ALA A 190 -2.29 -8.72 4.23
N TYR A 191 -2.99 -9.62 3.55
CA TYR A 191 -4.43 -9.50 3.32
C TYR A 191 -5.19 -10.82 3.44
N LEU A 192 -6.33 -10.74 4.10
CA LEU A 192 -7.39 -11.73 4.11
C LEU A 192 -8.57 -11.24 3.26
N LEU A 193 -9.14 -12.09 2.41
CA LEU A 193 -10.36 -11.80 1.68
C LEU A 193 -11.47 -12.77 2.09
N ILE A 194 -12.60 -12.19 2.50
CA ILE A 194 -13.85 -12.90 2.71
C ILE A 194 -14.84 -12.51 1.61
N ALA A 195 -15.68 -13.45 1.19
CA ALA A 195 -16.73 -13.20 0.21
C ALA A 195 -18.05 -13.84 0.65
N ARG A 196 -19.17 -13.24 0.22
CA ARG A 196 -20.50 -13.81 0.42
C ARG A 196 -20.70 -15.07 -0.43
N ASP A 197 -21.58 -15.96 0.00
CA ASP A 197 -21.84 -17.25 -0.68
C ASP A 197 -22.22 -17.14 -2.16
N HIS A 198 -22.94 -16.07 -2.55
CA HIS A 198 -23.33 -15.87 -3.95
C HIS A 198 -22.16 -15.51 -4.87
N VAL A 199 -21.00 -15.16 -4.30
CA VAL A 199 -19.79 -14.84 -5.04
C VAL A 199 -18.96 -16.12 -5.22
N ALA A 200 -18.90 -16.61 -6.46
CA ALA A 200 -18.20 -17.84 -6.82
C ALA A 200 -16.67 -17.65 -6.97
N LEU A 201 -15.99 -17.40 -5.84
CA LEU A 201 -14.53 -17.27 -5.76
C LEU A 201 -13.87 -18.53 -5.17
N PRO A 202 -12.82 -19.11 -5.77
CA PRO A 202 -12.15 -20.30 -5.21
C PRO A 202 -11.30 -19.94 -4.00
N CYS A 203 -11.14 -20.85 -3.03
CA CYS A 203 -10.25 -20.62 -1.89
C CYS A 203 -8.78 -20.73 -2.31
N VAL A 204 -7.97 -19.70 -2.03
CA VAL A 204 -6.54 -19.66 -2.36
C VAL A 204 -5.73 -19.13 -1.17
N ASP A 205 -4.83 -19.95 -0.65
CA ASP A 205 -3.87 -19.55 0.40
C ASP A 205 -2.48 -19.33 -0.22
N ARG A 206 -1.91 -18.15 0.01
CA ARG A 206 -0.59 -17.72 -0.46
C ARG A 206 0.31 -17.27 0.68
N THR A 207 -0.04 -17.58 1.92
CA THR A 207 0.77 -17.26 3.10
C THR A 207 2.18 -17.84 2.94
N GLY A 208 3.19 -17.03 3.26
CA GLY A 208 4.61 -17.38 3.13
C GLY A 208 5.14 -17.49 1.70
N GLN A 209 4.32 -17.21 0.68
CA GLN A 209 4.82 -17.15 -0.69
C GLN A 209 5.48 -15.79 -0.95
N PRO A 210 6.72 -15.76 -1.48
CA PRO A 210 7.38 -14.50 -1.78
C PRO A 210 6.56 -13.73 -2.80
N LEU A 211 6.28 -12.48 -2.45
CA LEU A 211 5.57 -11.56 -3.32
C LEU A 211 6.49 -11.19 -4.47
N GLY A 212 6.07 -11.49 -5.70
CA GLY A 212 6.73 -10.95 -6.89
C GLY A 212 6.72 -9.44 -6.78
N ASP A 213 7.89 -8.83 -6.98
CA ASP A 213 8.08 -7.39 -6.78
C ASP A 213 7.03 -6.61 -7.57
N GLY A 214 6.05 -6.05 -6.85
CA GLY A 214 4.83 -5.46 -7.41
C GLY A 214 5.11 -4.28 -8.32
N ALA A 215 6.29 -3.66 -8.18
CA ALA A 215 6.83 -2.67 -9.10
C ALA A 215 6.91 -3.22 -10.52
N TRP A 216 7.59 -4.35 -10.68
CA TRP A 216 7.89 -4.89 -11.99
C TRP A 216 6.62 -5.38 -12.69
N THR A 217 5.67 -5.96 -11.98
CA THR A 217 4.38 -6.36 -12.58
C THR A 217 3.49 -5.17 -12.92
N VAL A 218 3.55 -4.08 -12.15
CA VAL A 218 2.82 -2.82 -12.43
C VAL A 218 3.42 -2.03 -13.60
N PHE A 219 4.75 -1.98 -13.71
CA PHE A 219 5.45 -1.20 -14.74
C PHE A 219 5.93 -2.04 -15.94
N THR A 220 5.59 -3.33 -16.02
CA THR A 220 5.88 -4.14 -17.20
C THR A 220 4.93 -3.81 -18.36
N PRO A 221 5.38 -3.95 -19.63
CA PRO A 221 4.58 -3.60 -20.81
C PRO A 221 3.26 -4.38 -20.97
N ASN A 222 3.11 -5.50 -20.26
CA ASN A 222 1.86 -6.29 -20.24
C ASN A 222 0.78 -5.67 -19.34
N HIS A 223 1.09 -4.62 -18.57
CA HIS A 223 0.08 -3.84 -17.85
C HIS A 223 -0.63 -2.91 -18.85
N SER A 224 -1.83 -3.32 -19.24
CA SER A 224 -2.60 -2.77 -20.36
C SER A 224 -3.28 -1.41 -20.10
N HIS A 225 -2.69 -0.55 -19.25
CA HIS A 225 -3.24 0.79 -19.04
C HIS A 225 -3.21 1.66 -20.30
N TRP A 226 -2.19 1.51 -21.16
CA TRP A 226 -2.05 2.27 -22.41
C TRP A 226 -3.07 1.85 -23.50
N GLN A 227 -3.63 0.65 -23.41
CA GLN A 227 -4.61 0.13 -24.39
C GLN A 227 -6.05 0.61 -24.13
N ARG A 228 -6.29 1.42 -23.09
CA ARG A 228 -7.62 2.00 -22.81
C ARG A 228 -7.99 3.18 -23.72
N ILE A 229 -7.09 3.62 -24.59
CA ILE A 229 -7.38 4.62 -25.62
C ILE A 229 -7.71 3.88 -26.92
N ALA A 230 -8.96 4.02 -27.36
CA ALA A 230 -9.53 3.56 -28.63
C ALA A 230 -10.11 2.13 -28.69
N VAL A 231 -11.36 1.97 -28.24
CA VAL A 231 -12.43 1.39 -29.08
C VAL A 231 -13.75 2.12 -28.76
N PRO A 232 -14.31 2.94 -29.68
CA PRO A 232 -15.70 3.35 -29.55
C PRO A 232 -16.59 2.12 -29.69
N GLN A 233 -17.44 1.85 -28.71
CA GLN A 233 -18.52 0.87 -28.85
C GLN A 233 -19.48 1.36 -29.94
N ILE A 234 -19.30 0.88 -31.17
CA ILE A 234 -20.35 1.00 -32.18
C ILE A 234 -21.44 0.01 -31.76
N ALA A 235 -22.55 0.56 -31.29
CA ALA A 235 -23.80 -0.16 -31.09
C ALA A 235 -24.22 -0.76 -32.44
N GLN A 236 -24.27 -2.09 -32.52
CA GLN A 236 -25.03 -2.76 -33.57
C GLN A 236 -26.46 -2.99 -33.03
N ARG A 237 -27.39 -2.27 -33.65
CA ARG A 237 -28.81 -2.61 -33.72
C ARG A 237 -29.02 -3.73 -34.73
#